data_AF-A0A955WYH1-F1
#
_entry.id   AF-A0A955WYH1-F1
#
_cell.length_a   1.000
_cell.length_b   1.000
_cell.length_c   1.000
_cell.angle_alpha   90.00
_cell.angle_beta   90.00
_cell.angle_gamma   90.00
#
_symmetry.space_group_name_H-M   'P 1'
#
loop_
_entity.id
_entity.type
_entity.pdbx_description
1 polymer ?
#
loop_
_entity_poly.entity_id
_entity_poly.type
_entity_poly.pdbx_seq_one_letter_code
_entity_poly.pdbx_strand_id
1 'polypeptide(L)'
;CDGQTDEGLGLGAECFVGEGACRARGVFTCDGDGQVVCGAEAATPGTELCNGIDDDCDGLTDEGHGVGEACRVGLGACETTGATACASNGEIICQGEPGPPNTGAQCQIGVDDDCDGEIDEADDCGGLNLADAGVPQEILTGANLGDNCNASGRGGPPGWLGWLFVGWLATRRRREGAR
;
A
#
# COMPACT_ATOMS: atom_id res chain seq x y z
N CYS A 1 -60.99 6.16 3.64
CA CYS A 1 -61.59 4.82 3.60
C CYS A 1 -62.79 4.74 4.52
N ASP A 2 -63.85 5.49 4.21
CA ASP A 2 -65.05 5.64 5.05
C ASP A 2 -66.27 4.87 4.48
N GLY A 3 -66.05 3.99 3.51
CA GLY A 3 -67.10 3.17 2.90
C GLY A 3 -67.92 3.87 1.81
N GLN A 4 -67.51 5.06 1.36
CA GLN A 4 -68.07 5.74 0.19
C GLN A 4 -67.18 5.56 -1.05
N THR A 5 -67.74 5.77 -2.24
CA THR A 5 -67.08 5.63 -3.55
C THR A 5 -66.03 6.73 -3.76
N ASP A 6 -64.83 6.51 -3.21
CA ASP A 6 -63.49 6.99 -3.56
C ASP A 6 -63.29 8.22 -4.50
N GLU A 7 -63.47 9.45 -4.01
CA GLU A 7 -63.07 10.68 -4.75
C GLU A 7 -61.59 11.09 -4.58
N GLY A 8 -60.64 10.24 -4.99
CA GLY A 8 -59.25 10.68 -5.23
C GLY A 8 -58.17 10.24 -4.24
N LEU A 9 -58.43 9.19 -3.45
CA LEU A 9 -57.43 8.60 -2.53
C LEU A 9 -56.47 7.60 -3.21
N GLY A 10 -56.62 7.34 -4.51
CA GLY A 10 -55.72 6.45 -5.26
C GLY A 10 -55.76 4.99 -4.83
N LEU A 11 -56.85 4.52 -4.20
CA LEU A 11 -57.03 3.10 -3.86
C LEU A 11 -56.95 2.23 -5.11
N GLY A 12 -56.20 1.13 -5.02
CA GLY A 12 -55.92 0.26 -6.17
C GLY A 12 -54.88 0.81 -7.15
N ALA A 13 -54.41 2.06 -6.98
CA ALA A 13 -53.22 2.53 -7.69
C ALA A 13 -51.96 1.84 -7.15
N GLU A 14 -50.93 1.77 -7.99
CA GLU A 14 -49.65 1.19 -7.61
C GLU A 14 -48.93 2.05 -6.57
N CYS A 15 -48.24 1.37 -5.66
CA CYS A 15 -47.39 1.98 -4.66
C CYS A 15 -46.10 1.17 -4.53
N PHE A 16 -45.03 1.81 -4.04
CA PHE A 16 -43.73 1.19 -3.84
C PHE A 16 -43.23 1.46 -2.42
N VAL A 17 -42.59 0.48 -1.81
CA VAL A 17 -42.01 0.56 -0.46
C VAL A 17 -40.60 -0.03 -0.50
N GLY A 18 -39.66 0.57 0.25
CA GLY A 18 -38.25 0.19 0.22
C GLY A 18 -37.47 0.90 -0.88
N GLU A 19 -36.15 0.93 -0.72
CA GLU A 19 -35.17 1.44 -1.68
C GLU A 19 -34.39 0.28 -2.29
N GLY A 20 -33.65 0.54 -3.38
CA GLY A 20 -32.72 -0.44 -3.92
C GLY A 20 -33.33 -1.79 -4.31
N ALA A 21 -32.63 -2.86 -3.95
CA ALA A 21 -33.05 -4.25 -4.08
C ALA A 21 -34.30 -4.57 -3.24
N CYS A 22 -34.57 -3.82 -2.17
CA CYS A 22 -35.73 -4.02 -1.31
C CYS A 22 -37.01 -3.38 -1.83
N ARG A 23 -36.94 -2.63 -2.94
CA ARG A 23 -38.10 -1.95 -3.52
C ARG A 23 -39.17 -2.95 -3.94
N ALA A 24 -40.24 -3.00 -3.16
CA ALA A 24 -41.40 -3.86 -3.38
C ALA A 24 -42.56 -3.07 -3.99
N ARG A 25 -43.32 -3.72 -4.88
CA ARG A 25 -44.54 -3.17 -5.48
C ARG A 25 -45.78 -3.66 -4.73
N GLY A 26 -46.76 -2.79 -4.61
CA GLY A 26 -48.08 -3.13 -4.07
C GLY A 26 -49.15 -2.22 -4.64
N VAL A 27 -50.30 -2.25 -3.98
CA VAL A 27 -51.42 -1.35 -4.27
C VAL A 27 -51.86 -0.67 -2.99
N PHE A 28 -52.35 0.56 -3.10
CA PHE A 28 -52.93 1.25 -1.96
C PHE A 28 -54.20 0.53 -1.49
N THR A 29 -54.23 0.18 -0.21
CA THR A 29 -55.34 -0.48 0.49
C THR A 29 -55.70 0.29 1.75
N CYS A 30 -56.81 -0.07 2.38
CA CYS A 30 -57.18 0.47 3.68
C CYS A 30 -56.71 -0.47 4.79
N ASP A 31 -56.06 0.07 5.81
CA ASP A 31 -55.77 -0.69 7.03
C ASP A 31 -57.01 -0.85 7.93
N GLY A 32 -56.84 -1.51 9.07
CA GLY A 32 -57.91 -1.74 10.04
C GLY A 32 -58.47 -0.47 10.70
N ASP A 33 -57.72 0.64 10.63
CA ASP A 33 -58.07 1.94 11.19
C ASP A 33 -58.64 2.91 10.13
N GLY A 34 -58.75 2.46 8.86
CA GLY A 34 -59.28 3.24 7.75
C GLY A 34 -58.30 4.22 7.14
N GLN A 35 -56.99 4.09 7.41
CA GLN A 35 -55.93 4.82 6.71
C GLN A 35 -55.58 4.14 5.39
N VAL A 36 -55.19 4.96 4.41
CA VAL A 36 -54.67 4.45 3.13
C VAL A 36 -53.20 4.08 3.35
N VAL A 37 -52.87 2.81 3.21
CA VAL A 37 -51.53 2.26 3.34
C VAL A 37 -51.12 1.56 2.06
N CYS A 38 -49.83 1.47 1.78
CA CYS A 38 -49.36 0.62 0.70
C CYS A 38 -49.39 -0.84 1.15
N GLY A 39 -50.07 -1.71 0.42
CA GLY A 39 -50.13 -3.15 0.71
C GLY A 39 -48.84 -3.92 0.36
N ALA A 40 -47.71 -3.22 0.16
CA ALA A 40 -46.40 -3.83 -0.04
C ALA A 40 -45.60 -3.79 1.27
N GLU A 41 -44.77 -4.79 1.47
CA GLU A 41 -43.73 -4.83 2.49
C GLU A 41 -42.38 -4.81 1.76
N ALA A 42 -41.44 -3.96 2.21
CA ALA A 42 -40.10 -3.94 1.65
C ALA A 42 -39.46 -5.33 1.76
N ALA A 43 -38.65 -5.72 0.77
CA ALA A 43 -37.89 -6.96 0.91
C ALA A 43 -36.89 -6.84 2.07
N THR A 44 -36.44 -7.98 2.58
CA THR A 44 -35.41 -8.00 3.61
C THR A 44 -34.09 -7.50 3.04
N PRO A 45 -33.40 -6.56 3.73
CA PRO A 45 -32.03 -6.18 3.43
C PRO A 45 -31.10 -7.38 3.23
N GLY A 46 -30.35 -7.33 2.14
CA GLY A 46 -29.31 -8.28 1.78
C GLY A 46 -27.96 -7.94 2.40
N THR A 47 -26.92 -8.55 1.86
CA THR A 47 -25.54 -8.12 2.07
C THR A 47 -25.14 -7.31 0.85
N GLU A 48 -24.50 -6.17 1.08
CA GLU A 48 -23.98 -5.33 0.00
C GLU A 48 -23.06 -6.09 -0.96
N LEU A 49 -23.14 -5.74 -2.23
CA LEU A 49 -22.25 -6.23 -3.27
C LEU A 49 -21.93 -5.07 -4.20
N CYS A 50 -20.72 -5.04 -4.75
CA CYS A 50 -20.40 -4.14 -5.85
C CYS A 50 -21.13 -4.60 -7.13
N ASN A 51 -22.41 -4.29 -7.29
CA ASN A 51 -23.20 -4.70 -8.46
C ASN A 51 -24.03 -3.57 -9.08
N GLY A 52 -23.89 -2.34 -8.57
CA GLY A 52 -24.64 -1.16 -8.96
C GLY A 52 -26.03 -1.08 -8.34
N ILE A 53 -26.33 -1.86 -7.31
CA ILE A 53 -27.62 -1.94 -6.62
C ILE A 53 -27.36 -1.81 -5.11
N ASP A 54 -28.21 -1.03 -4.45
CA ASP A 54 -28.36 -0.98 -3.00
C ASP A 54 -29.02 -2.29 -2.51
N ASP A 55 -28.22 -3.27 -2.11
CA ASP A 55 -28.65 -4.62 -1.71
C ASP A 55 -29.11 -4.68 -0.24
N ASP A 56 -28.59 -3.83 0.64
CA ASP A 56 -28.89 -3.72 2.07
C ASP A 56 -29.93 -2.63 2.38
N CYS A 57 -30.27 -1.83 1.38
CA CYS A 57 -31.41 -0.93 1.36
C CYS A 57 -31.28 0.21 2.37
N ASP A 58 -30.05 0.67 2.61
CA ASP A 58 -29.73 1.83 3.43
C ASP A 58 -29.80 3.17 2.67
N GLY A 59 -29.96 3.11 1.34
CA GLY A 59 -30.08 4.24 0.45
C GLY A 59 -28.77 4.73 -0.18
N LEU A 60 -27.65 4.08 0.10
CA LEU A 60 -26.40 4.21 -0.64
C LEU A 60 -26.32 3.08 -1.69
N THR A 61 -25.32 3.11 -2.56
CA THR A 61 -25.15 2.04 -3.56
C THR A 61 -23.70 1.61 -3.58
N ASP A 62 -23.49 0.29 -3.55
CA ASP A 62 -22.18 -0.35 -3.55
C ASP A 62 -21.26 0.12 -2.41
N GLU A 63 -21.82 0.32 -1.22
CA GLU A 63 -21.11 0.67 0.01
C GLU A 63 -20.66 -0.56 0.82
N GLY A 64 -20.00 -0.30 1.95
CA GLY A 64 -19.41 -1.36 2.77
C GLY A 64 -18.16 -1.96 2.12
N HIS A 65 -17.79 -3.18 2.52
CA HIS A 65 -16.61 -3.90 1.99
C HIS A 65 -15.27 -3.15 2.09
N GLY A 66 -15.21 -2.14 2.96
CA GLY A 66 -14.08 -1.24 3.06
C GLY A 66 -13.91 -0.33 1.85
N VAL A 67 -14.93 -0.12 1.00
CA VAL A 67 -14.93 0.87 -0.09
C VAL A 67 -14.63 2.26 0.46
N GLY A 68 -13.70 2.97 -0.17
CA GLY A 68 -13.19 4.26 0.28
C GLY A 68 -12.11 4.18 1.37
N GLU A 69 -11.78 2.99 1.87
CA GLU A 69 -10.64 2.80 2.77
C GLU A 69 -9.30 2.93 2.04
N ALA A 70 -8.27 3.32 2.78
CA ALA A 70 -6.93 3.44 2.23
C ALA A 70 -6.37 2.07 1.84
N CYS A 71 -5.81 1.99 0.64
CA CYS A 71 -5.12 0.82 0.13
C CYS A 71 -3.77 1.22 -0.49
N ARG A 72 -2.87 0.26 -0.68
CA ARG A 72 -1.52 0.51 -1.22
C ARG A 72 -1.42 -0.02 -2.65
N VAL A 73 -0.79 0.75 -3.53
CA VAL A 73 -0.47 0.36 -4.91
C VAL A 73 0.99 0.64 -5.21
N GLY A 74 1.58 -0.10 -6.16
CA GLY A 74 3.00 0.00 -6.48
C GLY A 74 3.88 -0.90 -5.61
N LEU A 75 5.16 -0.96 -5.96
CA LEU A 75 6.21 -1.72 -5.28
C LEU A 75 7.31 -0.76 -4.84
N GLY A 76 8.06 -1.12 -3.80
CA GLY A 76 9.24 -0.38 -3.38
C GLY A 76 9.01 1.12 -3.20
N ALA A 77 9.86 1.91 -3.84
CA ALA A 77 9.78 3.37 -3.85
C ALA A 77 8.54 3.92 -4.58
N CYS A 78 7.92 3.13 -5.46
CA CYS A 78 6.68 3.50 -6.15
C CYS A 78 5.43 3.23 -5.32
N GLU A 79 5.55 2.73 -4.09
CA GLU A 79 4.39 2.47 -3.26
C GLU A 79 3.66 3.78 -2.89
N THR A 80 2.39 3.89 -3.27
CA THR A 80 1.51 5.02 -2.96
C THR A 80 0.23 4.55 -2.28
N THR A 81 -0.48 5.48 -1.64
CA THR A 81 -1.79 5.23 -1.05
C THR A 81 -2.89 5.62 -2.03
N GLY A 82 -3.77 4.68 -2.35
CA GLY A 82 -5.04 4.89 -3.05
C GLY A 82 -6.24 4.69 -2.12
N ALA A 83 -7.42 4.60 -2.71
CA ALA A 83 -8.66 4.23 -2.02
C ALA A 83 -9.30 3.02 -2.70
N THR A 84 -9.88 2.12 -1.93
CA THR A 84 -10.64 0.99 -2.48
C THR A 84 -11.91 1.47 -3.17
N ALA A 85 -12.31 0.81 -4.24
CA ALA A 85 -13.56 1.09 -4.95
C ALA A 85 -14.07 -0.14 -5.69
N CYS A 86 -15.34 -0.09 -6.07
CA CYS A 86 -15.93 -1.08 -6.95
C CYS A 86 -15.44 -0.91 -8.39
N ALA A 87 -14.86 -1.97 -8.93
CA ALA A 87 -14.61 -2.09 -10.36
C ALA A 87 -15.90 -2.43 -11.11
N SER A 88 -15.91 -2.18 -12.42
CA SER A 88 -17.07 -2.46 -13.28
C SER A 88 -17.44 -3.95 -13.40
N ASN A 89 -16.55 -4.86 -12.98
CA ASN A 89 -16.79 -6.30 -12.91
C ASN A 89 -17.34 -6.75 -11.54
N GLY A 90 -17.55 -5.81 -10.61
CA GLY A 90 -18.04 -6.07 -9.26
C GLY A 90 -16.98 -6.53 -8.26
N GLU A 91 -15.71 -6.39 -8.59
CA GLU A 91 -14.59 -6.65 -7.68
C GLU A 91 -14.20 -5.38 -6.92
N ILE A 92 -13.75 -5.53 -5.67
CA ILE A 92 -13.12 -4.44 -4.93
C ILE A 92 -11.69 -4.29 -5.43
N ILE A 93 -11.37 -3.15 -6.02
CA ILE A 93 -10.03 -2.79 -6.49
C ILE A 93 -9.46 -1.64 -5.68
N CYS A 94 -8.14 -1.50 -5.65
CA CYS A 94 -7.50 -0.29 -5.15
C CYS A 94 -7.40 0.74 -6.27
N GLN A 95 -8.15 1.83 -6.17
CA GLN A 95 -8.02 3.00 -7.05
C GLN A 95 -6.88 3.88 -6.56
N GLY A 96 -5.71 3.67 -7.15
CA GLY A 96 -4.53 4.50 -6.99
C GLY A 96 -3.60 4.28 -8.16
N GLU A 97 -2.68 5.22 -8.39
CA GLU A 97 -1.61 5.07 -9.38
C GLU A 97 -0.28 4.89 -8.64
N PRO A 98 0.55 3.89 -9.02
CA PRO A 98 1.90 3.77 -8.51
C PRO A 98 2.68 5.07 -8.70
N GLY A 99 3.56 5.37 -7.75
CA GLY A 99 4.48 6.49 -7.85
C GLY A 99 5.49 6.31 -8.99
N PRO A 100 6.17 7.38 -9.40
CA PRO A 100 7.29 7.25 -10.32
C PRO A 100 8.48 6.56 -9.62
N PRO A 101 9.32 5.83 -10.38
CA PRO A 101 10.55 5.25 -9.83
C PRO A 101 11.50 6.34 -9.35
N ASN A 102 12.23 6.03 -8.28
CA ASN A 102 13.24 6.90 -7.70
C ASN A 102 14.58 6.75 -8.44
N THR A 103 14.65 7.30 -9.65
CA THR A 103 15.86 7.30 -10.51
C THR A 103 16.93 8.33 -10.09
N GLY A 104 16.96 8.72 -8.81
CA GLY A 104 17.85 9.74 -8.27
C GLY A 104 19.29 9.26 -8.08
N ALA A 105 20.22 10.19 -7.86
CA ALA A 105 21.62 9.89 -7.53
C ALA A 105 21.82 9.27 -6.12
N GLN A 106 20.73 8.90 -5.43
CA GLN A 106 20.73 8.34 -4.09
C GLN A 106 19.97 7.01 -4.11
N CYS A 107 20.72 5.94 -4.39
CA CYS A 107 20.33 4.55 -4.25
C CYS A 107 20.00 4.25 -2.77
N GLN A 108 18.78 3.74 -2.51
CA GLN A 108 18.35 3.34 -1.18
C GLN A 108 18.52 1.83 -1.02
N ILE A 109 19.61 1.41 -0.37
CA ILE A 109 19.88 -0.01 -0.15
C ILE A 109 18.70 -0.69 0.55
N GLY A 110 18.22 -1.79 -0.04
CA GLY A 110 17.09 -2.58 0.48
C GLY A 110 15.72 -2.06 0.06
N VAL A 111 15.66 -1.15 -0.93
CA VAL A 111 14.43 -0.63 -1.53
C VAL A 111 14.50 -0.87 -3.04
N ASP A 112 13.39 -1.30 -3.63
CA ASP A 112 13.18 -1.37 -5.08
C ASP A 112 12.89 0.07 -5.59
N ASP A 113 13.93 0.79 -6.03
CA ASP A 113 13.82 2.19 -6.49
C ASP A 113 13.28 2.29 -7.94
N ASP A 114 13.47 1.28 -8.80
CA ASP A 114 12.98 1.24 -10.19
C ASP A 114 11.64 0.51 -10.42
N CYS A 115 11.14 -0.15 -9.38
CA CYS A 115 9.83 -0.77 -9.25
C CYS A 115 9.60 -1.96 -10.17
N ASP A 116 10.68 -2.71 -10.47
CA ASP A 116 10.64 -3.93 -11.28
C ASP A 116 10.36 -5.20 -10.47
N GLY A 117 10.35 -5.09 -9.14
CA GLY A 117 10.03 -6.14 -8.19
C GLY A 117 11.23 -6.88 -7.60
N GLU A 118 12.44 -6.55 -8.03
CA GLU A 118 13.69 -6.98 -7.40
C GLU A 118 14.28 -5.81 -6.59
N ILE A 119 15.30 -6.06 -5.76
CA ILE A 119 15.90 -5.05 -4.87
C ILE A 119 17.41 -5.01 -5.08
N ASP A 120 17.97 -3.80 -5.18
CA ASP A 120 19.41 -3.53 -5.30
C ASP A 120 20.01 -4.03 -6.63
N GLU A 121 19.28 -3.86 -7.73
CA GLU A 121 19.70 -4.25 -9.08
C GLU A 121 20.76 -3.31 -9.68
N ALA A 122 21.42 -3.77 -10.74
CA ALA A 122 22.32 -2.92 -11.51
C ALA A 122 21.60 -1.73 -12.15
N ASP A 123 20.32 -1.85 -12.52
CA ASP A 123 19.56 -0.77 -13.15
C ASP A 123 18.87 0.16 -12.13
N ASP A 124 18.55 -0.39 -10.94
CA ASP A 124 18.03 0.29 -9.75
C ASP A 124 19.01 1.36 -9.21
N CYS A 125 20.31 1.06 -9.24
CA CYS A 125 21.38 1.94 -8.80
C CYS A 125 22.32 2.38 -9.93
N GLY A 126 21.79 2.53 -11.16
CA GLY A 126 22.47 3.21 -12.27
C GLY A 126 23.84 2.61 -12.66
N GLY A 127 24.01 1.32 -12.45
CA GLY A 127 25.22 0.59 -12.75
C GLY A 127 26.41 1.05 -11.91
N LEU A 128 26.18 1.49 -10.67
CA LEU A 128 27.25 1.67 -9.69
C LEU A 128 27.96 0.33 -9.51
N ASN A 129 28.98 0.14 -10.34
CA ASN A 129 30.08 -0.74 -10.06
C ASN A 129 30.50 -0.39 -8.64
N LEU A 130 30.47 -1.39 -7.75
CA LEU A 130 30.81 -1.25 -6.33
C LEU A 130 32.19 -0.60 -6.08
N ALA A 131 32.98 -0.42 -7.14
CA ALA A 131 34.19 0.38 -7.21
C ALA A 131 33.99 1.90 -6.96
N ASP A 132 32.84 2.50 -7.29
CA ASP A 132 32.64 3.96 -7.18
C ASP A 132 32.06 4.40 -5.83
N ALA A 133 31.52 3.47 -5.03
CA ALA A 133 31.09 3.71 -3.65
C ALA A 133 32.26 3.71 -2.64
N GLY A 134 33.52 3.64 -3.11
CA GLY A 134 34.71 3.59 -2.24
C GLY A 134 34.83 2.30 -1.44
N VAL A 135 34.14 1.23 -1.85
CA VAL A 135 34.22 -0.08 -1.19
C VAL A 135 35.45 -0.81 -1.73
N PRO A 136 36.46 -1.12 -0.89
CA PRO A 136 37.66 -1.79 -1.37
C PRO A 136 37.33 -3.20 -1.89
N GLN A 137 37.86 -3.53 -3.07
CA GLN A 137 37.63 -4.77 -3.82
C GLN A 137 37.96 -6.07 -3.06
N GLU A 138 38.60 -5.99 -1.90
CA GLU A 138 38.98 -7.14 -1.07
C GLU A 138 37.82 -7.72 -0.24
N ILE A 139 36.67 -7.04 -0.20
CA ILE A 139 35.44 -7.55 0.43
C ILE A 139 34.61 -8.39 -0.56
N LEU A 140 34.95 -8.39 -1.85
CA LEU A 140 34.11 -8.96 -2.92
C LEU A 140 34.46 -10.37 -3.38
N THR A 141 35.56 -10.96 -2.91
CA THR A 141 35.97 -12.30 -3.34
C THR A 141 35.44 -13.43 -2.44
N GLY A 142 34.28 -13.25 -1.81
CA GLY A 142 33.71 -14.31 -0.97
C GLY A 142 32.34 -14.10 -0.36
N ALA A 143 31.70 -12.94 -0.53
CA ALA A 143 30.31 -12.78 -0.12
C ALA A 143 29.41 -13.26 -1.26
N ASN A 144 28.71 -14.38 -1.06
CA ASN A 144 27.40 -14.52 -1.69
C ASN A 144 26.64 -13.23 -1.36
N LEU A 145 26.03 -12.58 -2.37
CA LEU A 145 25.10 -11.46 -2.18
C LEU A 145 23.81 -11.98 -1.53
N GLY A 146 23.94 -12.49 -0.31
CA GLY A 146 22.88 -12.97 0.56
C GLY A 146 23.23 -12.82 2.03
N ASP A 147 24.47 -12.43 2.37
CA ASP A 147 24.91 -12.35 3.75
C ASP A 147 25.34 -10.92 4.13
N ASN A 148 24.34 -10.15 4.55
CA ASN A 148 24.39 -9.19 5.66
C ASN A 148 25.49 -8.10 5.61
N CYS A 149 25.11 -6.94 5.06
CA CYS A 149 25.83 -5.67 5.20
C CYS A 149 25.78 -5.16 6.66
N ASN A 150 26.52 -5.78 7.58
CA ASN A 150 26.77 -5.24 8.92
C ASN A 150 28.21 -4.72 9.04
N ALA A 151 28.39 -3.43 8.73
CA ALA A 151 29.64 -2.72 8.90
C ALA A 151 29.90 -2.39 10.39
N SER A 152 30.26 -3.38 11.21
CA SER A 152 30.87 -3.13 12.51
C SER A 152 32.39 -2.98 12.39
N GLY A 153 32.79 -1.73 12.11
CA GLY A 153 34.01 -1.03 12.55
C GLY A 153 35.34 -1.78 12.70
N ARG A 154 36.36 -1.29 11.97
CA ARG A 154 37.63 -0.75 12.50
C ARG A 154 38.50 -0.27 11.34
N GLY A 155 38.67 1.05 11.25
CA GLY A 155 39.59 1.68 10.32
C GLY A 155 41.06 1.48 10.70
N GLY A 156 41.91 1.34 9.68
CA GLY A 156 43.35 1.51 9.75
C GLY A 156 43.90 1.70 8.32
N PRO A 157 44.68 2.75 8.02
CA PRO A 157 45.14 3.02 6.66
C PRO A 157 46.42 2.21 6.33
N PRO A 158 46.63 1.76 5.08
CA PRO A 158 47.91 1.21 4.64
C PRO A 158 48.78 2.35 4.08
N GLY A 159 49.72 2.84 4.88
CA GLY A 159 50.75 3.79 4.46
C GLY A 159 52.07 3.10 4.19
N TRP A 160 52.40 2.90 2.91
CA TRP A 160 53.74 2.61 2.42
C TRP A 160 54.77 3.63 2.94
N LEU A 161 55.88 3.15 3.51
CA LEU A 161 57.24 3.69 3.39
C LEU A 161 58.17 2.89 4.34
N GLY A 162 59.21 2.27 3.79
CA GLY A 162 60.34 1.82 4.61
C GLY A 162 60.85 0.42 4.31
N TRP A 163 61.55 0.27 3.18
CA TRP A 163 62.73 -0.58 3.18
C TRP A 163 63.63 -0.13 4.35
N LEU A 164 63.87 -1.02 5.31
CA LEU A 164 65.10 -1.18 6.11
C LEU A 164 64.78 -2.13 7.27
N PHE A 165 64.96 -3.43 7.01
CA PHE A 165 65.03 -4.43 8.07
C PHE A 165 66.44 -4.41 8.69
N VAL A 166 66.44 -4.63 10.00
CA VAL A 166 67.58 -4.90 10.90
C VAL A 166 68.41 -3.68 11.31
N GLY A 167 67.97 -3.06 12.40
CA GLY A 167 68.82 -2.22 13.22
C GLY A 167 69.74 -3.04 14.13
N TRP A 168 70.94 -2.52 14.39
CA TRP A 168 71.60 -2.65 15.69
C TRP A 168 72.73 -1.62 15.83
N LEU A 169 72.67 -0.84 16.91
CA LEU A 169 73.64 0.14 17.44
C LEU A 169 74.17 1.26 16.54
N ALA A 170 73.70 2.48 16.82
CA ALA A 170 74.60 3.52 17.34
C ALA A 170 73.81 4.80 17.65
N THR A 171 73.59 5.10 18.93
CA THR A 171 73.63 6.49 19.40
C THR A 171 73.82 6.56 20.91
N ARG A 172 75.09 6.79 21.29
CA ARG A 172 75.54 7.73 22.32
C ARG A 172 74.51 8.09 23.41
N ARG A 173 74.67 7.49 24.60
CA ARG A 173 74.55 8.26 25.85
C ARG A 173 75.94 8.74 26.26
N ARG A 174 76.01 10.04 26.55
CA ARG A 174 77.20 10.72 27.07
C ARG A 174 77.54 10.17 28.47
N ARG A 175 78.85 10.05 28.71
CA ARG A 175 79.63 10.35 29.92
C ARG A 175 78.95 10.23 31.28
N GLU A 176 79.53 9.37 32.11
CA GLU A 176 79.92 9.51 33.54
C GLU A 176 80.43 8.09 33.92
N GLY A 177 81.72 7.82 34.11
CA GLY A 177 82.57 8.31 35.19
C GLY A 177 82.53 7.31 36.36
N ALA A 178 83.46 6.34 36.44
CA ALA A 178 83.98 5.77 37.69
C ALA A 178 84.92 4.57 37.44
N ARG A 179 86.19 4.78 37.82
CA ARG A 179 87.22 3.83 38.29
C ARG A 179 87.70 2.72 37.37
#